data_AF-J0WMK0-F1
#
_entry.id   AF-J0WMK0-F1
#
_cell.length_a   1.000
_cell.length_b   1.000
_cell.length_c   1.000
_cell.angle_alpha   90.00
_cell.angle_beta   90.00
_cell.angle_gamma   90.00
#
_symmetry.space_group_name_H-M   'P 1'
#
loop_
_entity.id
_entity.type
_entity.pdbx_description
1 polymer ?
#
loop_
_entity_poly.entity_id
_entity_poly.type
_entity_poly.pdbx_seq_one_letter_code
_entity_poly.pdbx_strand_id
1 'polypeptide(L)' 'FFTPFRPESPRWLISKGRDQEAFEILAKYHAEGDMVSEFVKAELAQIQATLKIETENAK' A
#
# COMPACT_ATOMS: atom_id res chain seq x y z
N PHE A 1 9.99 -6.10 -23.05
CA PHE A 1 9.91 -6.97 -21.86
C PHE A 1 8.66 -6.55 -21.09
N PHE A 2 7.52 -7.23 -21.30
CA PHE A 2 6.24 -6.87 -20.70
C PHE A 2 5.94 -7.97 -19.66
N THR A 3 6.29 -7.73 -18.40
CA THR A 3 6.11 -8.70 -17.31
C THR A 3 4.68 -8.53 -16.77
N PRO A 4 3.74 -9.46 -17.04
CA PRO A 4 2.31 -9.15 -16.93
C PRO A 4 1.73 -9.11 -15.50
N PHE A 5 2.55 -9.22 -14.44
CA PHE A 5 2.04 -9.34 -13.07
C PHE A 5 2.98 -8.77 -12.01
N ARG A 6 3.56 -7.58 -12.24
CA ARG A 6 4.04 -6.80 -11.09
C ARG A 6 2.82 -6.07 -10.53
N PRO A 7 2.36 -6.38 -9.31
CA PRO A 7 1.38 -5.54 -8.65
C PRO A 7 1.92 -4.12 -8.63
N GLU A 8 1.05 -3.17 -8.91
CA GLU A 8 1.38 -1.76 -8.76
C GLU A 8 1.88 -1.50 -7.33
N SER A 9 2.82 -0.55 -7.18
CA SER A 9 3.37 -0.24 -5.86
C SER A 9 2.24 0.08 -4.87
N PRO A 10 2.21 -0.54 -3.66
CA PRO A 10 1.22 -0.23 -2.63
C PRO A 10 1.15 1.27 -2.31
N ARG A 11 2.31 1.95 -2.34
CA ARG A 11 2.39 3.40 -2.16
C ARG A 11 1.66 4.18 -3.26
N TRP A 12 1.77 3.75 -4.51
CA TRP A 12 1.09 4.40 -5.63
C TRP A 12 -0.42 4.15 -5.58
N LEU A 13 -0.85 2.95 -5.20
CA LEU A 13 -2.27 2.64 -5.02
C LEU A 13 -2.88 3.51 -3.92
N ILE A 14 -2.21 3.64 -2.77
CA ILE A 14 -2.65 4.52 -1.68
C ILE A 14 -2.71 5.99 -2.13
N SER A 15 -1.73 6.48 -2.91
CA SER A 15 -1.78 7.85 -3.42
C SER A 15 -2.92 8.10 -4.42
N LYS A 16 -3.49 7.04 -5.00
CA LYS A 16 -4.69 7.07 -5.84
C LYS A 16 -5.99 6.79 -5.08
N GLY A 17 -5.95 6.64 -3.75
CA GLY A 17 -7.10 6.28 -2.92
C GLY A 17 -7.55 4.83 -3.07
N ARG A 18 -6.69 3.95 -3.62
CA ARG A 18 -6.94 2.51 -3.80
C ARG A 18 -6.33 1.73 -2.61
N ASP A 19 -6.73 2.10 -1.41
CA ASP A 19 -6.17 1.56 -0.17
C ASP A 19 -6.42 0.05 -0.03
N GLN A 20 -7.60 -0.42 -0.44
CA GLN A 20 -7.97 -1.82 -0.35
C GLN A 20 -7.05 -2.70 -1.21
N GLU A 21 -6.73 -2.29 -2.43
CA GLU A 21 -5.82 -3.02 -3.31
C GLU A 21 -4.38 -2.99 -2.79
N ALA A 22 -3.95 -1.85 -2.22
CA ALA A 22 -2.67 -1.75 -1.57
C ALA A 22 -2.56 -2.70 -0.37
N PHE A 23 -3.65 -2.83 0.40
CA PHE A 23 -3.74 -3.76 1.52
C PHE A 23 -3.61 -5.21 1.08
N GLU A 24 -4.32 -5.62 0.02
CA GLU A 24 -4.25 -6.97 -0.52
C GLU A 24 -2.83 -7.33 -1.00
N ILE A 25 -2.15 -6.38 -1.63
CA ILE A 25 -0.76 -6.55 -2.05
C ILE A 25 0.15 -6.64 -0.82
N LEU A 26 0.03 -5.74 0.15
CA LEU A 26 0.84 -5.80 1.38
C LEU A 26 0.61 -7.11 2.13
N ALA A 27 -0.64 -7.57 2.29
CA ALA A 27 -0.94 -8.84 2.93
C ALA A 27 -0.32 -10.01 2.17
N LYS A 28 -0.45 -10.04 0.84
CA LYS A 28 0.07 -11.11 -0.01
C LYS A 28 1.59 -11.21 0.01
N TYR A 29 2.31 -10.08 0.05
CA TYR A 29 3.77 -10.06 -0.03
C TYR A 29 4.46 -10.03 1.35
N HIS A 30 3.85 -9.39 2.36
CA HIS A 30 4.49 -9.18 3.68
C HIS A 30 3.88 -10.04 4.80
N ALA A 31 2.69 -10.60 4.62
CA ALA A 31 2.01 -11.40 5.65
C ALA A 31 1.53 -12.78 5.15
N GLU A 32 2.12 -13.30 4.07
CA GLU A 32 1.75 -14.60 3.47
C GLU A 32 0.26 -14.71 3.10
N GLY A 33 -0.42 -13.58 2.88
CA GLY A 33 -1.86 -13.50 2.63
C GLY A 33 -2.71 -13.26 3.87
N ASP A 34 -2.12 -13.06 5.06
CA ASP A 34 -2.86 -12.75 6.28
C ASP A 34 -3.33 -11.28 6.29
N MET A 35 -4.58 -11.11 5.85
CA MET A 35 -5.31 -9.84 5.85
C MET A 35 -5.77 -9.38 7.25
N VAL A 36 -5.57 -10.20 8.28
CA VAL A 36 -5.96 -9.88 9.66
C VAL A 36 -4.77 -9.38 10.46
N SER A 37 -3.55 -9.65 9.99
CA SER A 37 -2.31 -9.25 10.62
C SER A 37 -2.27 -7.74 10.91
N GLU A 38 -2.05 -7.42 12.18
CA GLU A 38 -1.92 -6.06 12.68
C GLU A 38 -0.72 -5.34 12.04
N PHE A 39 0.29 -6.11 11.62
CA PHE A 39 1.45 -5.61 10.89
C PHE A 39 1.06 -4.96 9.55
N VAL A 40 0.21 -5.62 8.76
CA VAL A 40 -0.21 -5.11 7.44
C VAL A 40 -1.03 -3.83 7.60
N LYS A 41 -1.90 -3.78 8.61
CA LYS A 41 -2.71 -2.60 8.94
C LYS A 41 -1.85 -1.44 9.40
N ALA A 42 -0.87 -1.70 10.24
CA ALA A 42 0.10 -0.70 10.70
C ALA A 42 0.93 -0.16 9.53
N GLU A 43 1.40 -1.03 8.64
CA GLU A 43 2.20 -0.63 7.47
C GLU A 43 1.38 0.21 6.49
N LEU A 44 0.14 -0.17 6.21
CA LEU A 44 -0.78 0.62 5.39
C LEU A 44 -1.05 2.00 6.01
N ALA A 45 -1.35 2.06 7.30
CA ALA A 45 -1.58 3.31 8.01
C ALA A 45 -0.34 4.21 8.01
N GLN A 46 0.86 3.64 8.15
CA GLN A 46 2.11 4.37 8.07
C GLN A 46 2.30 4.97 6.68
N ILE A 47 2.12 4.18 5.62
CA ILE A 47 2.26 4.66 4.24
C ILE A 47 1.24 5.76 3.94
N GLN A 48 -0.01 5.60 4.38
CA GLN A 48 -1.05 6.62 4.26
C GLN A 48 -0.67 7.92 4.96
N ALA A 49 -0.16 7.84 6.20
CA ALA A 49 0.27 9.00 6.95
C ALA A 49 1.43 9.72 6.24
N THR A 50 2.43 8.98 5.78
CA THR A 50 3.56 9.54 5.02
C THR A 50 3.09 10.24 3.75
N LEU A 51 2.23 9.60 2.96
CA LEU A 51 1.72 10.17 1.71
C LEU A 51 0.85 11.41 1.95
N LYS A 52 0.06 11.44 3.03
CA LYS A 52 -0.70 12.64 3.44
C LYS A 52 0.24 13.80 3.74
N ILE A 53 1.30 13.56 4.51
CA ILE A 53 2.32 14.58 4.83
C ILE A 53 3.04 15.06 3.56
N GLU A 54 3.42 14.14 2.68
CA GLU A 54 4.05 14.48 1.39
C GLU A 54 3.13 15.33 0.51
N THR A 55 1.83 14.98 0.45
CA THR A 55 0.83 15.72 -0.33
C THR A 55 0.55 17.10 0.23
N GLU A 56 0.56 17.25 1.56
CA GLU A 56 0.37 18.52 2.26
C GLU A 56 1.59 19.43 2.12
N ASN A 57 2.81 18.88 2.18
CA ASN A 57 4.05 19.62 1.96
C ASN A 57 4.34 19.97 0.49
N ALA A 58 3.66 19.31 -0.46
CA ALA A 58 3.80 19.59 -1.90
C ALA A 58 2.93 20.77 -2.40
N LYS A 59 2.26 21.48 -1.49
CA LYS A 59 1.49 22.72 -1.75
C LYS A 59 2.30 23.96 -1.40
#